data_AF-A0A840DY13-F1
#
_entry.id   AF-A0A840DY13-F1
#
_cell.length_a   1.000
_cell.length_b   1.000
_cell.length_c   1.000
_cell.angle_alpha   90.00
_cell.angle_beta   90.00
_cell.angle_gamma   90.00
#
_symmetry.space_group_name_H-M   'P 1'
#
loop_
_entity.id
_entity.type
_entity.pdbx_description
1 polymer ?
#
loop_
_entity_poly.entity_id
_entity_poly.type
_entity_poly.pdbx_seq_one_letter_code
_entity_poly.pdbx_strand_id
1 'polypeptide(L)'
;MTFPKTPTDWTSRLNAYGASATPCFFLIDFEMKQPRCWAIDQLGGTGVNFSFPRLPDAATSFSPPVELYPIPIPRERFATAYSLVQAGLQRGDSFLANLTFPTPVALAGTLRDVYLQSRAKYRVLLPGRFVSFSPETFVTISATGYIESRPMKGTAENTAHAREQLLNSPKEIAEHATIVDLIRNDLSRVARRVRVTDYRYLETIGTAGGELLQTSSAIGGSLAPGWSSRMGDILAELLPAGSVSGAPKSATLELIRRAEGEDRGYYCGIAGYFDGECLDTCVLIRYIEQRPGGYVFRSGGGITARSQEEAEYQELNDKIRIPRFGALPDSVPLFTH
;
A
#
# COMPACT_ATOMS: atom_id res chain seq x y z
N MET A 1 25.30 0.08 -9.38
CA MET A 1 25.28 1.51 -9.01
C MET A 1 24.82 1.62 -7.57
N THR A 2 25.69 2.11 -6.70
CA THR A 2 25.47 2.33 -5.26
C THR A 2 24.52 3.51 -5.05
N PHE A 3 23.43 3.30 -4.31
CA PHE A 3 22.55 4.38 -3.85
C PHE A 3 23.39 5.41 -3.08
N PRO A 4 23.23 6.73 -3.32
CA PRO A 4 24.00 7.73 -2.60
C PRO A 4 23.59 7.73 -1.13
N LYS A 5 24.54 7.40 -0.24
CA LYS A 5 24.46 7.58 1.22
C LYS A 5 24.60 9.06 1.56
N THR A 6 23.60 9.86 1.25
CA THR A 6 23.37 11.10 2.00
C THR A 6 22.46 10.71 3.16
N PRO A 7 22.79 10.98 4.44
CA PRO A 7 21.82 10.84 5.52
C PRO A 7 20.68 11.80 5.19
N THR A 8 19.60 11.27 4.65
CA THR A 8 18.41 12.05 4.40
C THR A 8 17.85 12.42 5.78
N ASP A 9 17.80 13.73 6.04
CA ASP A 9 17.34 14.46 7.25
C ASP A 9 16.22 13.76 8.04
N TRP A 10 15.31 13.06 7.36
CA TRP A 10 14.21 12.34 7.98
C TRP A 10 14.60 11.16 8.89
N THR A 11 15.65 10.39 8.56
CA THR A 11 16.05 9.20 9.37
C THR A 11 16.49 9.63 10.76
N SER A 12 17.43 10.58 10.81
CA SER A 12 17.89 11.20 12.04
C SER A 12 16.77 11.92 12.79
N ARG A 13 15.83 12.56 12.07
CA ARG A 13 14.65 13.19 12.69
C ARG A 13 13.71 12.19 13.33
N LEU A 14 13.40 11.07 12.67
CA LEU A 14 12.59 10.00 13.25
C LEU A 14 13.30 9.31 14.42
N ASN A 15 14.62 9.10 14.33
CA ASN A 15 15.43 8.62 15.44
C ASN A 15 15.35 9.56 16.65
N ALA A 16 15.44 10.88 16.41
CA ALA A 16 15.30 11.89 17.46
C ALA A 16 13.91 11.83 18.10
N TYR A 17 12.82 11.80 17.31
CA TYR A 17 11.46 11.65 17.84
C TYR A 17 11.29 10.37 18.65
N GLY A 18 11.82 9.24 18.19
CA GLY A 18 11.75 7.98 18.92
C GLY A 18 12.61 7.96 20.19
N ALA A 19 13.76 8.65 20.21
CA ALA A 19 14.61 8.79 21.38
C ALA A 19 13.97 9.67 22.47
N SER A 20 13.25 10.73 22.07
CA SER A 20 12.53 11.63 22.98
C SER A 20 11.08 11.23 23.24
N ALA A 21 10.64 10.06 22.75
CA ALA A 21 9.25 9.61 22.81
C ALA A 21 8.23 10.66 22.30
N THR A 22 8.63 11.48 21.34
CA THR A 22 7.80 12.53 20.77
C THR A 22 6.82 11.93 19.77
N PRO A 23 5.49 12.04 20.00
CA PRO A 23 4.51 11.58 19.03
C PRO A 23 4.72 12.27 17.69
N CYS A 24 4.72 11.49 16.60
CA CYS A 24 4.98 12.03 15.27
C CYS A 24 4.17 11.34 14.18
N PHE A 25 3.93 12.08 13.10
CA PHE A 25 3.39 11.57 11.85
C PHE A 25 4.40 11.80 10.72
N PHE A 26 4.51 10.85 9.80
CA PHE A 26 5.44 10.98 8.68
C PHE A 26 4.94 10.31 7.40
N LEU A 27 5.47 10.79 6.28
CA LEU A 27 5.27 10.29 4.93
C LEU A 27 6.64 10.06 4.28
N ILE A 28 6.90 8.85 3.80
CA ILE A 28 8.11 8.53 3.05
C ILE A 28 7.68 8.04 1.66
N ASP A 29 8.09 8.74 0.62
CA ASP A 29 7.84 8.34 -0.77
C ASP A 29 8.63 7.08 -1.16
N PHE A 30 8.17 6.37 -2.18
CA PHE A 30 8.73 5.10 -2.64
C PHE A 30 10.22 5.20 -2.98
N GLU A 31 10.64 6.30 -3.59
CA GLU A 31 12.04 6.59 -3.92
C GLU A 31 12.83 7.21 -2.75
N MET A 32 12.18 7.51 -1.62
CA MET A 32 12.75 8.19 -0.45
C MET A 32 13.39 9.56 -0.77
N LYS A 33 12.85 10.29 -1.77
CA LYS A 33 13.35 11.58 -2.24
C LYS A 33 12.65 12.78 -1.60
N GLN A 34 11.38 12.64 -1.22
CA GLN A 34 10.54 13.69 -0.61
C GLN A 34 9.94 13.25 0.74
N PRO A 35 10.73 12.76 1.69
CA PRO A 35 10.23 12.39 3.01
C PRO A 35 9.75 13.62 3.78
N ARG A 36 8.70 13.46 4.58
CA ARG A 36 8.15 14.50 5.46
C ARG A 36 7.86 13.92 6.83
N CYS A 37 8.32 14.60 7.88
CA CYS A 37 8.09 14.19 9.26
C CYS A 37 7.64 15.40 10.08
N TRP A 38 6.63 15.21 10.91
CA TRP A 38 6.08 16.23 11.80
C TRP A 38 5.90 15.65 13.20
N ALA A 39 6.29 16.40 14.23
CA ALA A 39 5.74 16.15 15.55
C ALA A 39 4.23 16.44 15.52
N ILE A 40 3.43 15.74 16.32
CA ILE A 40 1.97 15.85 16.26
C ILE A 40 1.47 17.27 16.56
N ASP A 41 2.12 17.97 17.49
CA ASP A 41 1.83 19.37 17.83
C ASP A 41 2.13 20.36 16.69
N GLN A 42 3.00 19.99 15.75
CA GLN A 42 3.40 20.78 14.58
C GLN A 42 2.51 20.54 13.35
N LEU A 43 1.56 19.61 13.42
CA LEU A 43 0.65 19.34 12.29
C LEU A 43 -0.39 20.45 12.09
N GLY A 44 -0.67 21.25 13.13
CA GLY A 44 -1.60 22.37 13.06
C GLY A 44 -1.27 23.31 11.88
N GLY A 45 -2.28 23.65 11.09
CA GLY A 45 -2.11 24.57 9.94
C GLY A 45 -1.51 23.95 8.67
N THR A 46 -1.00 22.72 8.70
CA THR A 46 -0.50 22.02 7.49
C THR A 46 -1.62 21.52 6.57
N GLY A 47 -2.83 21.35 7.13
CA GLY A 47 -3.98 20.73 6.47
C GLY A 47 -3.87 19.22 6.26
N VAL A 48 -2.78 18.57 6.70
CA VAL A 48 -2.63 17.12 6.65
C VAL A 48 -3.69 16.47 7.53
N ASN A 49 -4.39 15.47 6.99
CA ASN A 49 -5.35 14.67 7.74
C ASN A 49 -4.98 13.19 7.64
N PHE A 50 -5.11 12.45 8.72
CA PHE A 50 -4.92 11.01 8.71
C PHE A 50 -5.76 10.31 9.78
N SER A 51 -5.99 9.02 9.54
CA SER A 51 -6.76 8.11 10.37
C SER A 51 -6.00 6.80 10.47
N PHE A 52 -5.66 6.39 11.68
CA PHE A 52 -4.96 5.14 11.95
C PHE A 52 -5.74 4.35 13.01
N PRO A 53 -5.60 3.02 13.10
CA PRO A 53 -6.31 2.23 14.11
C PRO A 53 -6.13 2.71 15.55
N ARG A 54 -4.93 3.22 15.89
CA ARG A 54 -4.62 3.80 17.22
C ARG A 54 -4.96 5.28 17.37
N LEU A 55 -5.30 5.96 16.28
CA LEU A 55 -5.69 7.36 16.28
C LEU A 55 -6.77 7.58 15.20
N PRO A 56 -7.99 7.06 15.41
CA PRO A 56 -9.06 7.19 14.45
C PRO A 56 -9.60 8.62 14.49
N ASP A 57 -9.83 9.19 13.31
CA ASP A 57 -10.61 10.41 13.15
C ASP A 57 -12.09 10.10 12.83
N ALA A 58 -12.96 11.10 12.94
CA ALA A 58 -14.35 10.94 12.60
C ALA A 58 -14.52 10.94 11.06
N ALA A 59 -14.90 9.80 10.47
CA ALA A 59 -15.44 9.78 9.11
C ALA A 59 -16.79 10.51 9.08
N THR A 60 -17.05 11.28 8.03
CA THR A 60 -18.32 11.99 7.87
C THR A 60 -19.07 11.42 6.67
N SER A 61 -20.35 11.07 6.86
CA SER A 61 -21.22 10.70 5.75
C SER A 61 -21.79 11.97 5.13
N PHE A 62 -21.42 12.25 3.88
CA PHE A 62 -22.03 13.32 3.08
C PHE A 62 -22.91 12.72 1.99
N SER A 63 -23.87 13.50 1.50
CA SER A 63 -24.70 13.20 0.33
C SER A 63 -24.68 14.40 -0.63
N PRO A 64 -24.49 14.20 -1.95
CA PRO A 64 -24.23 12.93 -2.64
C PRO A 64 -22.81 12.37 -2.41
N PRO A 65 -22.57 11.06 -2.65
CA PRO A 65 -21.24 10.48 -2.55
C PRO A 65 -20.30 10.99 -3.65
N VAL A 66 -19.00 11.07 -3.36
CA VAL A 66 -18.00 11.40 -4.40
C VAL A 66 -17.98 10.32 -5.47
N GLU A 67 -18.18 10.73 -6.71
CA GLU A 67 -18.09 9.88 -7.89
C GLU A 67 -16.73 9.99 -8.57
N LEU A 68 -16.26 8.86 -9.07
CA LEU A 68 -14.99 8.72 -9.75
C LEU A 68 -15.24 8.04 -11.08
N TYR A 69 -14.76 8.64 -12.16
CA TYR A 69 -14.93 8.18 -13.52
C TYR A 69 -13.55 7.91 -14.14
N PRO A 70 -13.13 6.65 -14.26
CA PRO A 70 -11.82 6.32 -14.81
C PRO A 70 -11.81 6.44 -16.33
N ILE A 71 -10.68 6.92 -16.86
CA ILE A 71 -10.36 6.87 -18.29
C ILE A 71 -9.26 5.82 -18.44
N PRO A 72 -9.59 4.58 -18.86
CA PRO A 72 -8.62 3.49 -18.93
C PRO A 72 -7.39 3.87 -19.74
N ILE A 73 -6.22 3.43 -19.28
CA ILE A 73 -4.98 3.64 -20.02
C ILE A 73 -5.03 2.88 -21.36
N PRO A 74 -4.35 3.34 -22.41
CA PRO A 74 -4.29 2.58 -23.67
C PRO A 74 -3.70 1.18 -23.44
N ARG A 75 -4.35 0.14 -23.98
CA ARG A 75 -3.91 -1.26 -23.84
C ARG A 75 -2.48 -1.47 -24.32
N GLU A 76 -2.07 -0.81 -25.41
CA GLU A 76 -0.70 -0.88 -25.93
C GLU A 76 0.36 -0.39 -24.92
N ARG A 77 0.04 0.66 -24.15
CA ARG A 77 0.93 1.17 -23.09
C ARG A 77 1.12 0.10 -22.01
N PHE A 78 0.04 -0.55 -21.60
CA PHE A 78 0.10 -1.65 -20.64
C PHE A 78 0.90 -2.84 -21.19
N ALA A 79 0.55 -3.30 -22.40
CA ALA A 79 1.18 -4.45 -23.08
C ALA A 79 2.70 -4.29 -23.20
N THR A 80 3.17 -3.09 -23.54
CA THR A 80 4.60 -2.78 -23.66
C THR A 80 5.34 -2.96 -22.34
N ALA A 81 4.83 -2.36 -21.26
CA ALA A 81 5.45 -2.46 -19.95
C ALA A 81 5.34 -3.89 -19.38
N TYR A 82 4.19 -4.54 -19.58
CA TYR A 82 3.95 -5.92 -19.19
C TYR A 82 4.94 -6.87 -19.85
N SER A 83 5.16 -6.72 -21.16
CA SER A 83 6.14 -7.52 -21.92
C SER A 83 7.57 -7.34 -21.39
N LEU A 84 7.94 -6.10 -21.03
CA LEU A 84 9.24 -5.80 -20.44
C LEU A 84 9.42 -6.51 -19.09
N VAL A 85 8.39 -6.45 -18.23
CA VAL A 85 8.38 -7.14 -16.94
C VAL A 85 8.41 -8.66 -17.11
N GLN A 86 7.58 -9.23 -17.98
CA GLN A 86 7.58 -10.67 -18.29
C GLN A 86 8.94 -11.16 -18.76
N ALA A 87 9.59 -10.42 -19.66
CA ALA A 87 10.94 -10.78 -20.12
C ALA A 87 11.95 -10.81 -18.97
N GLY A 88 11.86 -9.87 -18.00
CA GLY A 88 12.70 -9.90 -16.79
C GLY A 88 12.41 -11.10 -15.89
N LEU A 89 11.13 -11.43 -15.69
CA LEU A 89 10.71 -12.59 -14.90
C LEU A 89 11.19 -13.91 -15.53
N GLN A 90 11.11 -14.04 -16.85
CA GLN A 90 11.56 -15.23 -17.59
C GLN A 90 13.09 -15.41 -17.57
N ARG A 91 13.86 -14.32 -17.52
CA ARG A 91 15.31 -14.37 -17.31
C ARG A 91 15.72 -14.74 -15.88
N GLY A 92 14.77 -14.70 -14.93
CA GLY A 92 15.05 -14.88 -13.51
C GLY A 92 15.57 -13.62 -12.82
N ASP A 93 15.42 -12.43 -13.43
CA ASP A 93 15.80 -11.15 -12.81
C ASP A 93 14.93 -10.86 -11.58
N SER A 94 13.69 -11.37 -11.58
CA SER A 94 12.69 -11.19 -10.55
C SER A 94 11.75 -12.41 -10.54
N PHE A 95 11.17 -12.76 -9.40
CA PHE A 95 10.14 -13.81 -9.28
C PHE A 95 8.72 -13.22 -9.23
N LEU A 96 8.62 -12.00 -8.71
CA LEU A 96 7.41 -11.20 -8.65
C LEU A 96 7.80 -9.74 -8.81
N ALA A 97 7.07 -8.99 -9.63
CA ALA A 97 7.28 -7.55 -9.83
C ALA A 97 5.92 -6.84 -9.81
N ASN A 98 5.76 -5.87 -8.92
CA ASN A 98 4.55 -5.07 -8.86
C ASN A 98 4.60 -4.01 -9.96
N LEU A 99 3.79 -4.15 -11.01
CA LEU A 99 3.71 -3.21 -12.12
C LEU A 99 2.52 -2.26 -11.89
N THR A 100 2.76 -0.96 -12.01
CA THR A 100 1.77 0.07 -11.64
C THR A 100 1.57 1.10 -12.74
N PHE A 101 0.38 1.71 -12.76
CA PHE A 101 0.03 2.76 -13.70
C PHE A 101 -0.80 3.86 -13.04
N PRO A 102 -0.60 5.12 -13.46
CA PRO A 102 -1.56 6.19 -13.18
C PRO A 102 -2.66 6.19 -14.24
N THR A 103 -3.88 5.91 -13.82
CA THR A 103 -5.08 6.02 -14.65
C THR A 103 -5.73 7.38 -14.42
N PRO A 104 -5.91 8.22 -15.46
CA PRO A 104 -6.65 9.47 -15.33
C PRO A 104 -8.07 9.24 -14.82
N VAL A 105 -8.53 10.10 -13.92
CA VAL A 105 -9.89 10.03 -13.36
C VAL A 105 -10.52 11.41 -13.29
N ALA A 106 -11.79 11.51 -13.68
CA ALA A 106 -12.61 12.65 -13.32
C ALA A 106 -13.23 12.40 -11.94
N LEU A 107 -13.18 13.42 -11.07
CA LEU A 107 -13.67 13.35 -9.70
C LEU A 107 -14.77 14.39 -9.50
N ALA A 108 -15.96 13.95 -9.10
CA ALA A 108 -17.07 14.82 -8.71
C ALA A 108 -16.88 15.30 -7.26
N GLY A 109 -15.80 16.04 -7.01
CA GLY A 109 -15.41 16.51 -5.68
C GLY A 109 -13.91 16.75 -5.56
N THR A 110 -13.45 16.92 -4.32
CA THR A 110 -12.05 17.14 -3.98
C THR A 110 -11.43 15.91 -3.31
N LEU A 111 -10.09 15.86 -3.22
CA LEU A 111 -9.40 14.84 -2.43
C LEU A 111 -9.83 14.84 -0.95
N ARG A 112 -10.22 16.01 -0.42
CA ARG A 112 -10.75 16.13 0.94
C ARG A 112 -12.11 15.45 1.07
N ASP A 113 -12.98 15.59 0.07
CA ASP A 113 -14.28 14.92 0.07
C ASP A 113 -14.11 13.39 0.03
N VAL A 114 -13.17 12.89 -0.77
CA VAL A 114 -12.81 11.46 -0.78
C VAL A 114 -12.28 11.01 0.58
N TYR A 115 -11.39 11.79 1.20
CA TYR A 115 -10.85 11.48 2.52
C TYR A 115 -11.97 11.34 3.56
N LEU A 116 -12.88 12.31 3.62
CA LEU A 116 -13.96 12.35 4.62
C LEU A 116 -14.96 11.20 4.45
N GLN A 117 -15.28 10.84 3.20
CA GLN A 117 -16.31 9.84 2.88
C GLN A 117 -15.81 8.40 2.77
N SER A 118 -14.52 8.19 2.50
CA SER A 118 -13.95 6.83 2.39
C SER A 118 -13.87 6.13 3.75
N ARG A 119 -14.05 4.81 3.77
CA ARG A 119 -13.75 3.96 4.94
C ARG A 119 -12.62 3.00 4.61
N ALA A 120 -11.56 3.07 5.40
CA ALA A 120 -10.41 2.17 5.30
C ALA A 120 -9.69 2.09 6.65
N LYS A 121 -8.88 1.05 6.83
CA LYS A 121 -8.03 0.86 8.01
C LYS A 121 -7.09 2.04 8.23
N TYR A 122 -6.54 2.56 7.14
CA TYR A 122 -5.71 3.75 7.12
C TYR A 122 -6.27 4.76 6.12
N ARG A 123 -6.35 6.02 6.53
CA ARG A 123 -6.66 7.14 5.62
C ARG A 123 -5.60 8.21 5.77
N VAL A 124 -5.16 8.79 4.66
CA VAL A 124 -4.15 9.85 4.64
C VAL A 124 -4.51 10.84 3.55
N LEU A 125 -4.55 12.13 3.88
CA LEU A 125 -4.71 13.25 2.96
C LEU A 125 -3.52 14.20 3.14
N LEU A 126 -2.76 14.38 2.05
CA LEU A 126 -1.83 15.48 1.91
C LEU A 126 -2.46 16.52 0.96
N PRO A 127 -2.90 17.69 1.46
CA PRO A 127 -3.60 18.69 0.64
C PRO A 127 -2.83 19.08 -0.62
N GLY A 128 -3.54 19.20 -1.73
CA GLY A 128 -2.96 19.57 -3.03
C GLY A 128 -1.97 18.54 -3.59
N ARG A 129 -1.94 17.32 -3.03
CA ARG A 129 -1.05 16.22 -3.43
C ARG A 129 -1.83 14.93 -3.62
N PHE A 130 -2.35 14.33 -2.56
CA PHE A 130 -3.00 13.02 -2.66
C PHE A 130 -3.95 12.71 -1.51
N VAL A 131 -4.81 11.71 -1.75
CA VAL A 131 -5.53 10.96 -0.73
C VAL A 131 -5.26 9.46 -0.91
N SER A 132 -5.04 8.74 0.19
CA SER A 132 -4.88 7.29 0.27
C SER A 132 -5.84 6.70 1.28
N PHE A 133 -6.43 5.54 0.95
CA PHE A 133 -7.34 4.78 1.81
C PHE A 133 -6.89 3.31 1.85
N SER A 134 -5.74 3.10 2.47
CA SER A 134 -5.01 1.85 2.45
C SER A 134 -5.60 0.80 3.40
N PRO A 135 -5.76 -0.46 2.96
CA PRO A 135 -6.05 -1.59 3.83
C PRO A 135 -4.77 -2.21 4.41
N GLU A 136 -3.59 -1.93 3.85
CA GLU A 136 -2.37 -2.71 4.07
C GLU A 136 -1.43 -2.06 5.10
N THR A 137 -1.20 -2.78 6.20
CA THR A 137 -0.17 -2.45 7.19
C THR A 137 1.20 -2.76 6.60
N PHE A 138 2.13 -1.80 6.67
CA PHE A 138 3.52 -2.07 6.33
C PHE A 138 4.19 -2.82 7.48
N VAL A 139 4.45 -2.13 8.59
CA VAL A 139 4.88 -2.73 9.86
C VAL A 139 4.23 -2.04 11.06
N THR A 140 3.96 -2.79 12.11
CA THR A 140 3.69 -2.25 13.45
C THR A 140 4.82 -2.62 14.40
N ILE A 141 5.15 -1.75 15.35
CA ILE A 141 6.11 -2.04 16.42
C ILE A 141 5.45 -1.72 17.76
N SER A 142 5.42 -2.69 18.68
CA SER A 142 4.94 -2.47 20.05
C SER A 142 5.96 -1.71 20.90
N ALA A 143 5.53 -1.17 22.04
CA ALA A 143 6.41 -0.59 23.06
C ALA A 143 7.58 -1.53 23.45
N THR A 144 7.30 -2.83 23.53
CA THR A 144 8.29 -3.87 23.86
C THR A 144 9.22 -4.26 22.70
N GLY A 145 9.06 -3.67 21.50
CA GLY A 145 9.90 -3.93 20.34
C GLY A 145 9.52 -5.17 19.54
N TYR A 146 8.29 -5.67 19.66
CA TYR A 146 7.77 -6.69 18.74
C TYR A 146 7.36 -6.01 17.43
N ILE A 147 8.09 -6.31 16.35
CA ILE A 147 7.80 -5.83 15.00
C ILE A 147 7.00 -6.88 14.23
N GLU A 148 5.99 -6.45 13.51
CA GLU A 148 5.09 -7.35 12.78
C GLU A 148 4.59 -6.71 11.48
N SER A 149 4.44 -7.54 10.45
CA SER A 149 3.80 -7.18 9.19
C SER A 149 2.67 -8.16 8.88
N ARG A 150 1.63 -7.67 8.22
CA ARG A 150 0.45 -8.46 7.83
C ARG A 150 0.18 -8.33 6.32
N PRO A 151 0.95 -9.01 5.46
CA PRO A 151 0.63 -9.07 4.04
C PRO A 151 -0.77 -9.62 3.82
N MET A 152 -1.49 -9.00 2.89
CA MET A 152 -2.78 -9.47 2.40
C MET A 152 -2.66 -9.89 0.93
N LYS A 153 -3.38 -10.94 0.56
CA LYS A 153 -3.54 -11.36 -0.83
C LYS A 153 -4.92 -11.97 -1.07
N GLY A 154 -5.39 -11.78 -2.30
CA GLY A 154 -6.70 -12.25 -2.74
C GLY A 154 -7.80 -11.40 -2.12
N THR A 155 -8.77 -11.00 -2.93
CA THR A 155 -9.99 -10.40 -2.41
C THR A 155 -11.14 -10.97 -3.20
N ALA A 156 -12.07 -11.62 -2.51
CA ALA A 156 -13.25 -12.20 -3.14
C ALA A 156 -14.49 -11.86 -2.32
N GLU A 157 -15.66 -11.87 -2.95
CA GLU A 157 -16.92 -11.79 -2.22
C GLU A 157 -17.03 -12.94 -1.22
N ASN A 158 -17.53 -12.66 -0.01
CA ASN A 158 -17.66 -13.65 1.06
C ASN A 158 -18.74 -14.67 0.71
N THR A 159 -18.37 -15.67 -0.07
CA THR A 159 -19.19 -16.84 -0.43
C THR A 159 -18.50 -18.11 0.05
N ALA A 160 -19.25 -19.19 0.27
CA ALA A 160 -18.68 -20.47 0.64
C ALA A 160 -17.68 -20.99 -0.41
N HIS A 161 -17.97 -20.75 -1.69
CA HIS A 161 -17.09 -21.11 -2.80
C HIS A 161 -15.78 -20.30 -2.80
N ALA A 162 -15.87 -18.98 -2.59
CA ALA A 162 -14.68 -18.11 -2.51
C ALA A 162 -13.77 -18.48 -1.33
N ARG A 163 -14.34 -18.87 -0.18
CA ARG A 163 -13.57 -19.38 0.97
C ARG A 163 -12.72 -20.58 0.59
N GLU A 164 -13.33 -21.55 -0.09
CA GLU A 164 -12.66 -22.76 -0.55
C GLU A 164 -11.58 -22.44 -1.59
N GLN A 165 -11.89 -21.59 -2.57
CA GLN A 165 -10.93 -21.21 -3.62
C GLN A 165 -9.71 -20.46 -3.07
N LEU A 166 -9.90 -19.48 -2.18
CA LEU A 166 -8.81 -18.68 -1.61
C LEU A 166 -7.84 -19.52 -0.76
N LEU A 167 -8.37 -20.54 -0.06
CA LEU A 167 -7.55 -21.42 0.77
C LEU A 167 -6.87 -22.51 -0.07
N ASN A 168 -7.58 -23.10 -1.03
CA ASN A 168 -7.15 -24.35 -1.69
C ASN A 168 -6.53 -24.15 -3.07
N SER A 169 -6.60 -22.96 -3.69
CA SER A 169 -5.99 -22.71 -5.01
C SER A 169 -4.46 -22.84 -4.96
N PRO A 170 -3.84 -23.80 -5.70
CA PRO A 170 -2.39 -23.98 -5.72
C PRO A 170 -1.64 -22.73 -6.20
N LYS A 171 -2.25 -21.94 -7.09
CA LYS A 171 -1.70 -20.68 -7.58
C LYS A 171 -1.61 -19.65 -6.45
N GLU A 172 -2.73 -19.39 -5.78
CA GLU A 172 -2.79 -18.45 -4.66
C GLU A 172 -1.88 -18.91 -3.51
N ILE A 173 -1.79 -20.22 -3.27
CA ILE A 173 -0.88 -20.80 -2.28
C ILE A 173 0.58 -20.42 -2.58
N ALA A 174 1.06 -20.66 -3.80
CA ALA A 174 2.45 -20.41 -4.18
C ALA A 174 2.78 -18.91 -4.16
N GLU A 175 1.86 -18.08 -4.65
CA GLU A 175 2.05 -16.64 -4.68
C GLU A 175 2.05 -16.02 -3.27
N HIS A 176 1.16 -16.46 -2.38
CA HIS A 176 1.14 -15.99 -1.00
C HIS A 176 2.40 -16.41 -0.24
N ALA A 177 2.86 -17.64 -0.43
CA ALA A 177 4.11 -18.12 0.17
C ALA A 177 5.32 -17.26 -0.25
N THR A 178 5.36 -16.85 -1.52
CA THR A 178 6.42 -15.96 -2.04
C THR A 178 6.43 -14.60 -1.32
N ILE A 179 5.26 -14.00 -1.08
CA ILE A 179 5.14 -12.72 -0.35
C ILE A 179 5.55 -12.88 1.12
N VAL A 180 5.08 -13.95 1.77
CA VAL A 180 5.44 -14.25 3.17
C VAL A 180 6.94 -14.38 3.34
N ASP A 181 7.61 -15.10 2.44
CA ASP A 181 9.06 -15.28 2.48
C ASP A 181 9.82 -13.98 2.21
N LEU A 182 9.34 -13.17 1.27
CA LEU A 182 9.89 -11.84 1.01
C LEU A 182 9.82 -10.96 2.26
N ILE A 183 8.68 -10.92 2.95
CA ILE A 183 8.50 -10.09 4.16
C ILE A 183 9.31 -10.65 5.33
N ARG A 184 9.37 -11.98 5.48
CA ARG A 184 10.24 -12.62 6.48
C ARG A 184 11.71 -12.22 6.27
N ASN A 185 12.18 -12.21 5.02
CA ASN A 185 13.55 -11.81 4.69
C ASN A 185 13.78 -10.31 4.95
N ASP A 186 12.78 -9.46 4.65
CA ASP A 186 12.83 -8.03 4.96
C ASP A 186 12.93 -7.78 6.47
N LEU A 187 12.06 -8.38 7.27
CA LEU A 187 12.07 -8.23 8.73
C LEU A 187 13.34 -8.80 9.37
N SER A 188 13.93 -9.86 8.81
CA SER A 188 15.16 -10.48 9.32
C SER A 188 16.38 -9.58 9.22
N ARG A 189 16.33 -8.51 8.42
CA ARG A 189 17.40 -7.50 8.37
C ARG A 189 17.49 -6.67 9.65
N VAL A 190 16.34 -6.36 10.26
CA VAL A 190 16.26 -5.43 11.40
C VAL A 190 15.90 -6.11 12.73
N ALA A 191 15.35 -7.33 12.67
CA ALA A 191 14.81 -8.05 13.82
C ALA A 191 15.38 -9.47 13.98
N ARG A 192 15.29 -10.00 15.20
CA ARG A 192 15.66 -11.39 15.54
C ARG A 192 14.42 -12.24 15.76
N ARG A 193 14.60 -13.57 15.69
CA ARG A 193 13.52 -14.56 15.92
C ARG A 193 12.28 -14.32 15.02
N VAL A 194 12.52 -13.84 13.81
CA VAL A 194 11.47 -13.59 12.82
C VAL A 194 10.83 -14.93 12.42
N ARG A 195 9.52 -15.02 12.55
CA ARG A 195 8.74 -16.20 12.20
C ARG A 195 7.36 -15.80 11.67
N VAL A 196 6.75 -16.70 10.92
CA VAL A 196 5.33 -16.62 10.60
C VAL A 196 4.56 -17.06 11.85
N THR A 197 3.78 -16.17 12.44
CA THR A 197 2.97 -16.46 13.64
C THR A 197 1.62 -17.02 13.28
N ASP A 198 1.01 -16.50 12.20
CA ASP A 198 -0.25 -16.97 11.66
C ASP A 198 -0.11 -17.07 10.14
N TYR A 199 -0.37 -18.25 9.58
CA TYR A 199 -0.22 -18.48 8.15
C TYR A 199 -1.59 -18.63 7.48
N ARG A 200 -1.90 -17.71 6.56
CA ARG A 200 -3.04 -17.80 5.64
C ARG A 200 -4.37 -18.02 6.33
N TYR A 201 -4.70 -17.11 7.22
CA TYR A 201 -6.04 -17.02 7.78
C TYR A 201 -6.92 -16.12 6.90
N LEU A 202 -8.22 -16.38 6.91
CA LEU A 202 -9.20 -15.53 6.25
C LEU A 202 -9.57 -14.35 7.15
N GLU A 203 -9.59 -13.16 6.57
CA GLU A 203 -10.04 -11.94 7.22
C GLU A 203 -11.24 -11.38 6.45
N THR A 204 -12.30 -11.04 7.18
CA THR A 204 -13.51 -10.44 6.58
C THR A 204 -13.38 -8.92 6.60
N ILE A 205 -13.61 -8.29 5.45
CA ILE A 205 -13.67 -6.84 5.30
C ILE A 205 -15.09 -6.43 4.92
N GLY A 206 -15.70 -5.56 5.73
CA GLY A 206 -16.99 -4.94 5.38
C GLY A 206 -16.81 -3.92 4.25
N THR A 207 -17.61 -4.03 3.19
CA THR A 207 -17.64 -3.07 2.07
C THR A 207 -19.06 -2.62 1.76
N ALA A 208 -19.19 -1.62 0.88
CA ALA A 208 -20.49 -1.12 0.45
C ALA A 208 -21.40 -2.20 -0.19
N GLY A 209 -20.80 -3.15 -0.90
CA GLY A 209 -21.50 -4.21 -1.62
C GLY A 209 -21.61 -5.53 -0.87
N GLY A 210 -21.27 -5.56 0.43
CA GLY A 210 -21.24 -6.79 1.24
C GLY A 210 -19.89 -7.06 1.88
N GLU A 211 -19.70 -8.28 2.39
CA GLU A 211 -18.45 -8.72 3.00
C GLU A 211 -17.50 -9.26 1.92
N LEU A 212 -16.24 -8.82 1.95
CA LEU A 212 -15.16 -9.41 1.18
C LEU A 212 -14.31 -10.28 2.10
N LEU A 213 -13.71 -11.32 1.54
CA LEU A 213 -12.69 -12.13 2.18
C LEU A 213 -11.34 -11.81 1.57
N GLN A 214 -10.32 -11.74 2.43
CA GLN A 214 -8.93 -11.73 2.03
C GLN A 214 -8.14 -12.79 2.80
N THR A 215 -7.03 -13.24 2.22
CA THR A 215 -6.08 -14.10 2.92
C THR A 215 -4.97 -13.25 3.48
N SER A 216 -4.71 -13.40 4.79
CA SER A 216 -3.68 -12.67 5.51
C SER A 216 -2.70 -13.64 6.18
N SER A 217 -1.46 -13.22 6.36
CA SER A 217 -0.50 -13.89 7.26
C SER A 217 0.09 -12.87 8.20
N ALA A 218 0.46 -13.29 9.41
CA ALA A 218 1.22 -12.48 10.35
C ALA A 218 2.67 -12.99 10.40
N ILE A 219 3.62 -12.07 10.20
CA ILE A 219 5.05 -12.35 10.30
C ILE A 219 5.65 -11.35 11.27
N GLY A 220 6.33 -11.82 12.30
CA GLY A 220 6.87 -10.95 13.33
C GLY A 220 8.13 -11.47 14.01
N GLY A 221 8.82 -10.56 14.69
CA GLY A 221 10.08 -10.79 15.38
C GLY A 221 10.35 -9.75 16.44
N SER A 222 11.53 -9.79 17.04
CA SER A 222 11.94 -8.89 18.12
C SER A 222 13.07 -7.98 17.68
N LEU A 223 12.86 -6.68 17.78
CA LEU A 223 13.89 -5.66 17.62
C LEU A 223 14.83 -5.64 18.83
N ALA A 224 15.96 -4.96 18.68
CA ALA A 224 16.87 -4.71 19.81
C ALA A 224 16.22 -3.76 20.84
N PRO A 225 16.57 -3.88 22.13
CA PRO A 225 16.14 -2.90 23.15
C PRO A 225 16.49 -1.47 22.74
N GLY A 226 15.62 -0.51 23.08
CA GLY A 226 15.80 0.90 22.69
C GLY A 226 15.55 1.17 21.19
N TRP A 227 14.79 0.31 20.51
CA TRP A 227 14.53 0.38 19.07
C TRP A 227 14.03 1.76 18.60
N SER A 228 13.26 2.48 19.42
CA SER A 228 12.67 3.76 19.07
C SER A 228 13.73 4.80 18.69
N SER A 229 14.88 4.79 19.37
CA SER A 229 16.03 5.66 19.04
C SER A 229 16.65 5.39 17.66
N ARG A 230 16.30 4.27 17.01
CA ARG A 230 16.73 3.88 15.66
C ARG A 230 15.55 3.69 14.70
N MET A 231 14.39 4.27 15.02
CA MET A 231 13.17 4.10 14.24
C MET A 231 13.35 4.45 12.76
N GLY A 232 14.01 5.57 12.46
CA GLY A 232 14.31 6.00 11.09
C GLY A 232 15.22 5.02 10.35
N ASP A 233 16.27 4.52 11.02
CA ASP A 233 17.19 3.54 10.43
C ASP A 233 16.49 2.21 10.11
N ILE A 234 15.66 1.72 11.05
CA ILE A 234 14.87 0.50 10.87
C ILE A 234 13.96 0.62 9.66
N LEU A 235 13.25 1.74 9.51
CA LEU A 235 12.36 1.98 8.37
C LEU A 235 13.14 2.09 7.06
N ALA A 236 14.28 2.79 7.06
CA ALA A 236 15.12 2.94 5.87
C ALA A 236 15.65 1.59 5.36
N GLU A 237 15.95 0.65 6.25
CA GLU A 237 16.42 -0.70 5.87
C GLU A 237 15.30 -1.61 5.34
N LEU A 238 14.04 -1.33 5.69
CA LEU A 238 12.88 -2.06 5.18
C LEU A 238 12.36 -1.50 3.83
N LEU A 239 12.59 -0.22 3.56
CA LEU A 239 12.08 0.47 2.38
C LEU A 239 12.94 0.28 1.10
N PRO A 240 12.33 0.33 -0.10
CA PRO A 240 10.88 0.32 -0.33
C PRO A 240 10.26 -1.04 0.05
N ALA A 241 8.97 -1.02 0.41
CA ALA A 241 8.25 -2.19 0.89
C ALA A 241 8.20 -3.28 -0.19
N GLY A 242 8.69 -4.48 0.16
CA GLY A 242 8.79 -5.56 -0.81
C GLY A 242 7.44 -6.05 -1.35
N SER A 243 6.34 -5.91 -0.59
CA SER A 243 4.98 -6.29 -1.02
C SER A 243 4.49 -5.48 -2.21
N VAL A 244 4.98 -4.26 -2.39
CA VAL A 244 4.61 -3.35 -3.48
C VAL A 244 5.74 -3.08 -4.46
N SER A 245 6.89 -3.74 -4.31
CA SER A 245 7.95 -3.76 -5.33
C SER A 245 8.09 -5.14 -5.97
N GLY A 246 8.32 -6.17 -5.16
CA GLY A 246 8.69 -7.53 -5.57
C GLY A 246 10.12 -7.91 -5.20
N ALA A 247 10.57 -9.08 -5.69
CA ALA A 247 11.86 -9.67 -5.32
C ALA A 247 12.51 -10.47 -6.46
N PRO A 248 13.87 -10.55 -6.51
CA PRO A 248 14.84 -9.90 -5.60
C PRO A 248 14.90 -8.37 -5.75
N LYS A 249 14.90 -7.65 -4.60
CA LYS A 249 14.56 -6.21 -4.53
C LYS A 249 15.35 -5.32 -5.51
N SER A 250 16.68 -5.43 -5.57
CA SER A 250 17.50 -4.55 -6.41
C SER A 250 17.19 -4.66 -7.91
N ALA A 251 17.12 -5.88 -8.44
CA ALA A 251 16.83 -6.13 -9.84
C ALA A 251 15.37 -5.80 -10.18
N THR A 252 14.44 -6.15 -9.30
CA THR A 252 13.01 -5.80 -9.47
C THR A 252 12.79 -4.29 -9.54
N LEU A 253 13.47 -3.50 -8.70
CA LEU A 253 13.34 -2.04 -8.70
C LEU A 253 13.84 -1.39 -10.01
N GLU A 254 14.89 -1.94 -10.61
CA GLU A 254 15.36 -1.48 -11.92
C GLU A 254 14.38 -1.85 -13.03
N LEU A 255 13.82 -3.06 -12.98
CA LEU A 255 12.85 -3.55 -13.95
C LEU A 255 11.57 -2.68 -13.95
N ILE A 256 10.97 -2.43 -12.78
CA ILE A 256 9.75 -1.62 -12.67
C ILE A 256 10.02 -0.17 -13.11
N ARG A 257 11.18 0.41 -12.79
CA ARG A 257 11.50 1.79 -13.18
C ARG A 257 11.52 1.94 -14.71
N ARG A 258 12.08 0.96 -15.41
CA ARG A 258 12.11 0.94 -16.88
C ARG A 258 10.73 0.70 -17.47
N ALA A 259 9.93 -0.18 -16.86
CA ALA A 259 8.59 -0.52 -17.32
C ALA A 259 7.60 0.65 -17.16
N GLU A 260 7.64 1.34 -16.02
CA GLU A 260 6.70 2.39 -15.66
C GLU A 260 7.06 3.74 -16.31
N GLY A 261 8.37 4.02 -16.47
CA GLY A 261 8.85 5.24 -17.09
C GLY A 261 8.66 6.52 -16.27
N GLU A 262 8.20 6.41 -15.02
CA GLU A 262 8.01 7.52 -14.09
C GLU A 262 8.28 7.10 -12.63
N ASP A 263 8.61 8.06 -11.77
CA ASP A 263 8.71 7.83 -10.32
C ASP A 263 7.30 7.63 -9.72
N ARG A 264 7.21 6.79 -8.68
CA ARG A 264 5.95 6.54 -7.95
C ARG A 264 5.61 7.65 -6.97
N GLY A 265 6.61 8.34 -6.42
CA GLY A 265 6.40 9.35 -5.39
C GLY A 265 5.78 8.72 -4.14
N TYR A 266 4.80 9.38 -3.53
CA TYR A 266 4.17 8.83 -2.31
C TYR A 266 3.37 7.55 -2.55
N TYR A 267 2.95 7.24 -3.78
CA TYR A 267 2.30 5.97 -4.07
C TYR A 267 3.29 4.80 -3.87
N CYS A 268 2.84 3.72 -3.23
CA CYS A 268 3.69 2.61 -2.74
C CYS A 268 4.77 3.02 -1.72
N GLY A 269 4.85 4.30 -1.33
CA GLY A 269 5.57 4.75 -0.15
C GLY A 269 4.84 4.34 1.14
N ILE A 270 5.22 4.94 2.27
CA ILE A 270 4.59 4.66 3.56
C ILE A 270 4.12 5.93 4.26
N ALA A 271 3.07 5.77 5.06
CA ALA A 271 2.72 6.71 6.11
C ALA A 271 2.88 6.03 7.47
N GLY A 272 3.27 6.80 8.48
CA GLY A 272 3.45 6.27 9.82
C GLY A 272 3.01 7.22 10.92
N TYR A 273 2.49 6.63 11.99
CA TYR A 273 2.15 7.29 13.24
C TYR A 273 2.85 6.59 14.41
N PHE A 274 3.64 7.36 15.14
CA PHE A 274 4.27 6.93 16.39
C PHE A 274 3.64 7.72 17.53
N ASP A 275 3.12 7.01 18.55
CA ASP A 275 2.41 7.62 19.68
C ASP A 275 3.32 7.96 20.88
N GLY A 276 4.63 7.74 20.74
CA GLY A 276 5.62 7.85 21.82
C GLY A 276 6.11 6.50 22.32
N GLU A 277 5.37 5.41 22.07
CA GLU A 277 5.72 4.06 22.49
C GLU A 277 5.57 3.02 21.36
N CYS A 278 4.48 3.07 20.60
CA CYS A 278 4.14 2.15 19.53
C CYS A 278 4.18 2.83 18.16
N LEU A 279 4.68 2.13 17.15
CA LEU A 279 4.68 2.58 15.75
C LEU A 279 3.62 1.84 14.94
N ASP A 280 2.77 2.57 14.23
CA ASP A 280 1.86 2.04 13.21
C ASP A 280 2.24 2.60 11.84
N THR A 281 2.41 1.75 10.83
CA THR A 281 2.69 2.20 9.47
C THR A 281 1.85 1.45 8.44
N CYS A 282 1.51 2.14 7.36
CA CYS A 282 0.78 1.57 6.23
C CYS A 282 1.50 1.85 4.92
N VAL A 283 1.26 1.00 3.93
CA VAL A 283 1.70 1.25 2.55
C VAL A 283 0.66 2.15 1.89
N LEU A 284 1.10 3.20 1.19
CA LEU A 284 0.23 4.16 0.51
C LEU A 284 -0.27 3.59 -0.83
N ILE A 285 -1.36 2.82 -0.75
CA ILE A 285 -2.10 2.24 -1.89
C ILE A 285 -3.56 2.68 -1.85
N ARG A 286 -4.33 2.30 -2.88
CA ARG A 286 -5.69 2.82 -3.14
C ARG A 286 -5.69 4.35 -3.05
N TYR A 287 -5.09 4.95 -4.07
CA TYR A 287 -4.43 6.25 -3.97
C TYR A 287 -4.83 7.12 -5.15
N ILE A 288 -5.30 8.33 -4.86
CA ILE A 288 -5.63 9.36 -5.85
C ILE A 288 -4.69 10.54 -5.63
N GLU A 289 -3.97 10.96 -6.67
CA GLU A 289 -3.14 12.15 -6.63
C GLU A 289 -3.58 13.20 -7.64
N GLN A 290 -3.28 14.44 -7.29
CA GLN A 290 -3.43 15.59 -8.16
C GLN A 290 -2.19 15.76 -9.03
N ARG A 291 -2.39 15.87 -10.34
CA ARG A 291 -1.37 16.18 -11.35
C ARG A 291 -1.73 17.46 -12.12
N PRO A 292 -0.78 18.07 -12.84
CA PRO A 292 -1.12 19.06 -13.86
C PRO A 292 -2.14 18.43 -14.83
N GLY A 293 -3.34 19.01 -14.92
CA GLY A 293 -4.41 18.52 -15.80
C GLY A 293 -5.51 17.67 -15.14
N GLY A 294 -5.44 17.38 -13.84
CA GLY A 294 -6.53 16.71 -13.12
C GLY A 294 -6.08 15.71 -12.06
N TYR A 295 -6.91 14.70 -11.81
CA TYR A 295 -6.60 13.62 -10.87
C TYR A 295 -6.20 12.35 -11.61
N VAL A 296 -5.33 11.56 -10.99
CA VAL A 296 -5.07 10.17 -11.40
C VAL A 296 -5.29 9.25 -10.21
N PHE A 297 -5.83 8.07 -10.48
CA PHE A 297 -5.83 6.96 -9.54
C PHE A 297 -4.66 6.05 -9.87
N ARG A 298 -3.80 5.76 -8.89
CA ARG A 298 -2.70 4.81 -9.07
C ARG A 298 -3.14 3.41 -8.63
N SER A 299 -3.03 2.46 -9.56
CA SER A 299 -3.27 1.03 -9.31
C SER A 299 -2.14 0.20 -9.91
N GLY A 300 -2.06 -1.07 -9.50
CA GLY A 300 -1.06 -2.00 -9.97
C GLY A 300 -1.32 -3.41 -9.48
N GLY A 301 -0.50 -4.35 -9.95
CA GLY A 301 -0.61 -5.77 -9.66
C GLY A 301 0.74 -6.46 -9.65
N GLY A 302 0.84 -7.53 -8.85
CA GLY A 302 2.04 -8.35 -8.76
C GLY A 302 2.12 -9.31 -9.94
N ILE A 303 2.95 -9.00 -10.93
CA ILE A 303 3.17 -9.83 -12.11
C ILE A 303 4.12 -10.97 -11.77
N THR A 304 3.72 -12.19 -12.13
CA THR A 304 4.56 -13.40 -12.05
C THR A 304 4.80 -13.96 -13.45
N ALA A 305 5.75 -14.89 -13.59
CA ALA A 305 6.00 -15.58 -14.85
C ALA A 305 4.78 -16.37 -15.40
N ARG A 306 3.73 -16.54 -14.59
CA ARG A 306 2.47 -17.21 -14.96
C ARG A 306 1.27 -16.27 -15.10
N SER A 307 1.47 -14.96 -14.88
CA SER A 307 0.44 -13.96 -15.08
C SER A 307 -0.03 -13.96 -16.55
N GLN A 308 -1.27 -13.57 -16.78
CA GLN A 308 -1.85 -13.42 -18.12
C GLN A 308 -2.18 -11.95 -18.35
N GLU A 309 -1.64 -11.36 -19.42
CA GLU A 309 -1.74 -9.92 -19.71
C GLU A 309 -3.17 -9.37 -19.57
N GLU A 310 -4.13 -10.03 -20.21
CA GLU A 310 -5.53 -9.61 -20.21
C GLU A 310 -6.13 -9.55 -18.80
N ALA A 311 -5.85 -10.57 -17.98
CA ALA A 311 -6.35 -10.66 -16.61
C ALA A 311 -5.74 -9.55 -15.73
N GLU A 312 -4.45 -9.28 -15.89
CA GLU A 312 -3.75 -8.24 -15.13
C GLU A 312 -4.20 -6.83 -15.54
N TYR A 313 -4.48 -6.62 -16.83
CA TYR A 313 -5.06 -5.37 -17.32
C TYR A 313 -6.48 -5.15 -16.76
N GLN A 314 -7.31 -6.19 -16.71
CA GLN A 314 -8.64 -6.10 -16.12
C GLN A 314 -8.55 -5.81 -14.61
N GLU A 315 -7.67 -6.51 -13.89
CA GLU A 315 -7.45 -6.30 -12.45
C GLU A 315 -6.99 -4.86 -12.13
N LEU A 316 -6.12 -4.29 -12.98
CA LEU A 316 -5.68 -2.90 -12.87
C LEU A 316 -6.86 -1.93 -12.85
N ASN A 317 -7.87 -2.17 -13.70
CA ASN A 317 -9.06 -1.34 -13.84
C ASN A 317 -10.07 -1.59 -12.70
N ASP A 318 -10.30 -2.85 -12.30
CA ASP A 318 -11.24 -3.21 -11.23
C ASP A 318 -10.84 -2.65 -9.86
N LYS A 319 -9.53 -2.39 -9.66
CA LYS A 319 -8.98 -1.73 -8.47
C LYS A 319 -9.33 -0.24 -8.37
N ILE A 320 -9.78 0.40 -9.46
CA ILE A 320 -10.06 1.84 -9.51
C ILE A 320 -11.45 2.12 -8.97
N ARG A 321 -11.54 2.22 -7.64
CA ARG A 321 -12.78 2.55 -6.95
C ARG A 321 -12.51 3.15 -5.57
N ILE A 322 -13.42 3.98 -5.10
CA ILE A 322 -13.41 4.49 -3.73
C ILE A 322 -14.20 3.51 -2.85
N PRO A 323 -13.65 3.00 -1.73
CA PRO A 323 -14.39 2.17 -0.79
C PRO A 323 -15.45 3.03 -0.10
N ARG A 324 -16.73 2.75 -0.36
CA ARG A 324 -17.89 3.50 0.16
C ARG A 324 -18.53 2.82 1.38
N PHE A 325 -19.42 3.55 2.05
CA PHE A 325 -20.48 3.00 2.90
C PHE A 325 -21.45 2.15 2.06
N GLY A 326 -22.05 1.13 2.67
CA GLY A 326 -23.11 0.36 2.03
C GLY A 326 -24.37 1.19 1.82
N ALA A 327 -24.67 1.47 0.56
CA ALA A 327 -26.01 1.43 0.02
C ALA A 327 -25.93 0.52 -1.22
N LEU A 328 -26.91 -0.37 -1.35
CA LEU A 328 -27.03 -1.34 -2.44
C LEU A 328 -26.86 -0.65 -3.80
N PRO A 329 -26.24 -1.29 -4.81
CA PRO A 329 -26.34 -0.80 -6.16
C PRO A 329 -27.81 -0.90 -6.59
N ASP A 330 -28.48 0.24 -6.72
CA ASP A 330 -29.65 0.33 -7.59
C ASP A 330 -29.17 -0.06 -9.00
N SER A 331 -29.81 -1.10 -9.51
CA SER A 331 -29.69 -1.64 -10.86
C SER A 331 -29.26 -0.60 -11.89
N VAL A 332 -28.15 -0.88 -12.58
CA VAL A 332 -27.81 -0.24 -13.86
C VAL A 332 -29.01 -0.42 -14.79
N PRO A 333 -29.63 0.65 -15.33
CA PRO A 333 -30.62 0.50 -16.38
C PRO A 333 -29.90 -0.08 -17.60
N LEU A 334 -30.27 -1.29 -17.99
CA LEU A 334 -29.93 -1.82 -19.30
C LEU A 334 -30.46 -0.84 -20.35
N PHE A 335 -29.57 -0.38 -21.22
CA PHE A 335 -29.92 0.43 -22.37
C PHE A 335 -31.04 -0.24 -23.17
N THR A 336 -32.13 0.51 -23.36
CA THR A 336 -33.09 0.27 -24.43
C THR A 336 -32.40 0.56 -25.77
N HIS A 337 -32.28 -0.46 -26.62
CA HIS A 337 -32.89 -0.51 -27.95
C HIS A 337 -32.85 -1.93 -28.50
#